data_AF-A0A2H0TX21-F1
#
_entry.id   AF-A0A2H0TX21-F1
#
_cell.length_a   1.000
_cell.length_b   1.000
_cell.length_c   1.000
_cell.angle_alpha   90.00
_cell.angle_beta   90.00
_cell.angle_gamma   90.00
#
_symmetry.space_group_name_H-M   'P 1'
#
loop_
_entity.id
_entity.type
_entity.pdbx_description
1 polymer ?
#
loop_
_entity_poly.entity_id
_entity_poly.type
_entity_poly.pdbx_seq_one_letter_code
_entity_poly.pdbx_strand_id
1 'polypeptide(L)'
;AAQSLMLLHPETDLVNSAGNVYQYLGFGYTDEYRTPIKELDLPSIKDVNYASGAALMVRADLIQKYGMWDHDFFLYHEDLEWSLRLRSVGYRIVLIRDSVFYHKYQFSRSIQKFYWMERNRIGVMLMYYKIPTFIVLFPVLVAMELGLWVFAFLGGWVSEHKKVYLYWMKKENWKLWLGKRKKIQKMRTVSDRMLLQNAVSGIHFQDASVDKPIVNYVGNPVLALYYWAIVRLIIWW
;
A
#
# COMPACT_ATOMS: atom_id res chain seq x y z
N ALA A 1 12.08 3.26 -10.10
CA ALA A 1 12.75 3.46 -8.81
C ALA A 1 13.28 2.11 -8.33
N ALA A 2 14.36 2.08 -7.55
CA ALA A 2 14.99 0.84 -7.12
C ALA A 2 15.14 0.80 -5.59
N GLN A 3 14.67 -0.27 -4.95
CA GLN A 3 14.82 -0.54 -3.53
C GLN A 3 15.97 -1.53 -3.31
N SER A 4 16.73 -1.37 -2.23
CA SER A 4 17.62 -2.42 -1.71
C SER A 4 16.81 -3.55 -1.06
N LEU A 5 17.37 -4.76 -1.03
CA LEU A 5 16.94 -5.79 -0.07
C LEU A 5 17.19 -5.30 1.34
N MET A 6 16.13 -5.25 2.14
CA MET A 6 16.21 -4.76 3.51
C MET A 6 16.22 -5.93 4.47
N LEU A 7 17.26 -6.03 5.29
CA LEU A 7 17.40 -7.02 6.35
C LEU A 7 17.21 -6.33 7.70
N LEU A 8 16.69 -7.06 8.68
CA LEU A 8 16.53 -6.54 10.03
C LEU A 8 17.89 -6.30 10.70
N HIS A 9 17.92 -5.37 11.62
CA HIS A 9 19.05 -5.16 12.51
C HIS A 9 18.54 -5.08 13.96
N PRO A 10 19.04 -5.92 14.88
CA PRO A 10 20.25 -6.75 14.75
C PRO A 10 20.08 -8.13 14.08
N GLU A 11 18.86 -8.63 13.85
CA GLU A 11 18.61 -9.96 13.26
C GLU A 11 18.83 -10.00 11.74
N THR A 12 20.09 -9.89 11.32
CA THR A 12 20.47 -9.71 9.91
C THR A 12 20.17 -10.90 8.98
N ASP A 13 19.78 -12.05 9.52
CA ASP A 13 19.32 -13.22 8.77
C ASP A 13 17.83 -13.16 8.43
N LEU A 14 17.09 -12.23 9.03
CA LEU A 14 15.67 -12.02 8.80
C LEU A 14 15.42 -10.82 7.89
N VAL A 15 14.49 -10.98 6.96
CA VAL A 15 14.12 -9.92 6.03
C VAL A 15 13.25 -8.88 6.72
N ASN A 16 13.52 -7.60 6.47
CA ASN A 16 12.59 -6.51 6.78
C ASN A 16 11.66 -6.22 5.60
N SER A 17 12.19 -6.18 4.38
CA SER A 17 11.38 -6.01 3.16
C SER A 17 12.14 -6.59 1.95
N ALA A 18 11.51 -7.53 1.26
CA ALA A 18 11.90 -7.99 -0.07
C ALA A 18 11.09 -7.29 -1.19
N GLY A 19 10.86 -5.99 -0.98
CA GLY A 19 9.89 -5.19 -1.72
C GLY A 19 8.62 -4.98 -0.92
N ASN A 20 7.81 -3.99 -1.31
CA ASN A 20 6.52 -3.77 -0.67
C ASN A 20 5.37 -4.06 -1.62
N VAL A 21 4.25 -4.47 -1.01
CA VAL A 21 3.06 -4.94 -1.72
C VAL A 21 1.87 -4.04 -1.50
N TYR A 22 1.14 -3.81 -2.58
CA TYR A 22 -0.08 -3.02 -2.62
C TYR A 22 -1.27 -3.94 -2.78
N GLN A 23 -2.16 -3.93 -1.80
CA GLN A 23 -3.42 -4.69 -1.84
C GLN A 23 -4.49 -3.86 -2.55
N TYR A 24 -5.37 -4.50 -3.31
CA TYR A 24 -6.32 -3.82 -4.21
C TYR A 24 -7.38 -2.92 -3.52
N LEU A 25 -7.49 -2.93 -2.19
CA LEU A 25 -8.29 -2.02 -1.36
C LEU A 25 -7.45 -0.91 -0.70
N GLY A 26 -6.24 -0.67 -1.23
CA GLY A 26 -5.41 0.47 -0.87
C GLY A 26 -4.39 0.21 0.24
N PHE A 27 -4.36 -0.98 0.84
CA PHE A 27 -3.40 -1.29 1.90
C PHE A 27 -1.99 -1.47 1.32
N GLY A 28 -1.00 -0.94 2.02
CA GLY A 28 0.42 -1.12 1.73
C GLY A 28 1.11 -1.78 2.91
N TYR A 29 1.93 -2.79 2.65
CA TYR A 29 2.76 -3.41 3.68
C TYR A 29 4.02 -4.05 3.06
N THR A 30 4.95 -4.44 3.92
CA THR A 30 6.23 -5.06 3.56
C THR A 30 6.04 -6.53 3.18
N ASP A 31 6.66 -6.95 2.07
CA ASP A 31 6.72 -8.35 1.66
C ASP A 31 7.82 -9.09 2.43
N GLU A 32 7.59 -10.37 2.75
CA GLU A 32 8.57 -11.26 3.41
C GLU A 32 9.08 -10.79 4.78
N TYR A 33 8.27 -10.03 5.53
CA TYR A 33 8.69 -9.49 6.82
C TYR A 33 8.96 -10.57 7.87
N ARG A 34 10.21 -10.70 8.31
CA ARG A 34 10.74 -11.74 9.22
C ARG A 34 10.87 -13.13 8.61
N THR A 35 10.71 -13.29 7.29
CA THR A 35 11.11 -14.52 6.61
C THR A 35 12.65 -14.64 6.65
N PRO A 36 13.22 -15.81 6.98
CA PRO A 36 14.66 -16.05 6.88
C PRO A 36 15.15 -15.88 5.43
N ILE A 37 16.21 -15.11 5.21
CA ILE A 37 16.70 -14.83 3.85
C ILE A 37 17.10 -16.10 3.08
N LYS A 38 17.51 -17.16 3.78
CA LYS A 38 17.88 -18.45 3.18
C LYS A 38 16.69 -19.21 2.58
N GLU A 39 15.47 -18.87 2.98
CA GLU A 39 14.24 -19.49 2.48
C GLU A 39 13.71 -18.77 1.22
N LEU A 40 14.27 -17.61 0.89
CA LEU A 40 13.84 -16.81 -0.25
C LEU A 40 14.69 -17.10 -1.50
N ASP A 41 14.00 -17.53 -2.56
CA ASP A 41 14.57 -17.54 -3.91
C ASP A 41 14.16 -16.27 -4.66
N LEU A 42 15.02 -15.25 -4.59
CA LEU A 42 14.81 -13.96 -5.26
C LEU A 42 15.68 -13.85 -6.53
N PRO A 43 15.10 -13.38 -7.65
CA PRO A 43 15.91 -12.99 -8.80
C PRO A 43 16.76 -11.76 -8.46
N SER A 44 17.81 -11.50 -9.24
CA SER A 44 18.68 -10.32 -9.04
C SER A 44 17.89 -9.00 -9.08
N ILE A 45 16.87 -8.93 -9.94
CA ILE A 45 15.93 -7.82 -10.04
C ILE A 45 14.50 -8.37 -10.00
N LYS A 46 13.69 -7.91 -9.04
CA LYS A 46 12.26 -8.26 -8.89
C LYS A 46 11.39 -7.02 -9.08
N ASP A 47 10.33 -7.08 -9.88
CA ASP A 47 9.32 -6.02 -9.92
C ASP A 47 8.49 -6.04 -8.63
N VAL A 48 8.27 -4.88 -8.03
CA VAL A 48 7.52 -4.72 -6.77
C VAL A 48 6.41 -3.69 -6.94
N ASN A 49 5.40 -3.68 -6.06
CA ASN A 49 4.31 -2.72 -6.20
C ASN A 49 4.74 -1.31 -5.86
N TYR A 50 5.53 -1.17 -4.80
CA TYR A 50 6.17 0.07 -4.40
C TYR A 50 7.47 -0.21 -3.66
N ALA A 51 8.35 0.78 -3.65
CA ALA A 51 9.61 0.71 -2.93
C ALA A 51 9.45 1.38 -1.56
N SER A 52 10.08 0.80 -0.54
CA SER A 52 10.19 1.40 0.79
C SER A 52 11.01 2.68 0.73
N GLY A 53 10.49 3.75 1.32
CA GLY A 53 11.22 5.02 1.48
C GLY A 53 12.51 4.91 2.32
N ALA A 54 12.70 3.83 3.09
CA ALA A 54 13.85 3.65 3.96
C ALA A 54 15.17 3.35 3.22
N ALA A 55 15.09 2.70 2.05
CA ALA A 55 16.27 2.33 1.26
C ALA A 55 15.94 2.33 -0.25
N LEU A 56 15.85 3.54 -0.82
CA LEU A 56 15.38 3.77 -2.18
C LEU A 56 16.35 4.66 -2.97
N MET A 57 16.58 4.28 -4.23
CA MET A 57 17.21 5.13 -5.25
C MET A 57 16.20 5.50 -6.34
N VAL A 58 16.14 6.80 -6.64
CA VAL A 58 15.26 7.38 -7.67
C VAL A 58 16.09 8.24 -8.62
N ARG A 59 15.71 8.26 -9.90
CA ARG A 59 16.36 9.13 -10.88
C ARG A 59 15.92 10.58 -10.64
N ALA A 60 16.88 11.50 -10.63
CA ALA A 60 16.62 12.92 -10.38
C ALA A 60 15.67 13.55 -11.41
N ASP A 61 15.78 13.15 -12.68
CA ASP A 61 14.91 13.63 -13.75
C ASP A 61 13.43 13.26 -13.54
N LEU A 62 13.16 12.10 -12.93
CA LEU A 62 11.79 11.69 -12.58
C LEU A 62 11.22 12.51 -11.42
N ILE A 63 12.06 12.91 -10.44
CA ILE A 63 11.65 13.83 -9.38
C ILE A 63 11.29 15.19 -9.98
N GLN A 64 12.16 15.74 -10.83
CA GLN A 64 11.91 17.02 -11.49
C GLN A 64 10.64 16.99 -12.34
N LYS A 65 10.37 15.86 -13.02
CA LYS A 65 9.21 15.71 -13.90
C LYS A 65 7.90 15.43 -13.17
N TYR A 66 7.90 14.59 -12.14
CA TYR A 66 6.68 14.09 -11.48
C TYR A 66 6.46 14.62 -10.06
N GLY A 67 7.39 15.43 -9.55
CA GLY A 67 7.34 16.08 -8.23
C GLY A 67 8.20 15.38 -7.17
N MET A 68 8.14 15.86 -5.94
CA MET A 68 8.69 15.12 -4.79
C MET A 68 7.54 14.39 -4.08
N TRP A 69 7.84 13.81 -2.91
CA TRP A 69 6.86 13.28 -1.97
C TRP A 69 5.78 14.31 -1.67
N ASP A 70 4.56 13.80 -1.55
CA ASP A 70 3.39 14.62 -1.24
C ASP A 70 3.28 14.80 0.28
N HIS A 71 3.59 16.01 0.75
CA HIS A 71 3.63 16.34 2.18
C HIS A 71 2.30 16.12 2.90
N ASP A 72 1.17 16.11 2.19
CA ASP A 72 -0.11 15.87 2.85
C ASP A 72 -0.25 14.45 3.37
N PHE A 73 0.52 13.48 2.85
CA PHE A 73 0.58 12.13 3.40
C PHE A 73 1.17 12.11 4.81
N PHE A 74 2.13 13.01 5.09
CA PHE A 74 2.89 13.16 6.35
C PHE A 74 3.61 11.88 6.81
N LEU A 75 2.87 10.81 7.10
CA LEU A 75 3.35 9.52 7.52
C LEU A 75 2.50 8.40 6.89
N TYR A 76 3.15 7.34 6.43
CA TYR A 76 2.56 6.20 5.72
C TYR A 76 2.03 6.54 4.33
N HIS A 77 2.19 5.58 3.41
CA HIS A 77 1.76 5.64 2.01
C HIS A 77 2.44 6.73 1.16
N GLU A 78 3.36 7.53 1.69
CA GLU A 78 4.08 8.53 0.89
C GLU A 78 4.99 7.88 -0.16
N ASP A 79 5.64 6.77 0.20
CA ASP A 79 6.49 5.97 -0.68
C ASP A 79 5.66 5.11 -1.67
N LEU A 80 4.53 4.60 -1.19
CA LEU A 80 3.52 3.90 -1.97
C LEU A 80 2.93 4.83 -3.03
N GLU A 81 2.47 6.02 -2.65
CA GLU A 81 1.90 6.99 -3.56
C GLU A 81 2.92 7.41 -4.62
N TRP A 82 4.15 7.72 -4.22
CA TRP A 82 5.20 8.10 -5.17
C TRP A 82 5.51 6.98 -6.17
N SER A 83 5.51 5.74 -5.71
CA SER A 83 5.69 4.56 -6.57
C SER A 83 4.49 4.34 -7.51
N LEU A 84 3.26 4.48 -7.01
CA LEU A 84 2.05 4.43 -7.85
C LEU A 84 2.03 5.56 -8.88
N ARG A 85 2.53 6.75 -8.51
CA ARG A 85 2.66 7.89 -9.41
C ARG A 85 3.51 7.54 -10.62
N LEU A 86 4.68 6.96 -10.39
CA LEU A 86 5.59 6.51 -11.45
C LEU A 86 5.00 5.35 -12.26
N ARG A 87 4.36 4.38 -11.60
CA ARG A 87 3.68 3.25 -12.28
C ARG A 87 2.52 3.72 -13.14
N SER A 88 1.80 4.77 -12.72
CA SER A 88 0.66 5.32 -13.46
C SER A 88 1.05 5.90 -14.84
N VAL A 89 2.34 6.18 -15.04
CA VAL A 89 2.91 6.69 -16.28
C VAL A 89 3.87 5.70 -16.95
N GLY A 90 3.85 4.42 -16.54
CA GLY A 90 4.55 3.32 -17.22
C GLY A 90 5.94 2.96 -16.67
N TYR A 91 6.42 3.58 -15.58
CA TYR A 91 7.69 3.16 -14.97
C TYR A 91 7.55 1.93 -14.10
N ARG A 92 8.65 1.19 -14.00
CA ARG A 92 8.81 0.06 -13.09
C ARG A 92 9.37 0.51 -11.74
N ILE A 93 8.97 -0.21 -10.71
CA ILE A 93 9.54 -0.15 -9.37
C ILE A 93 10.14 -1.51 -9.10
N VAL A 94 11.41 -1.55 -8.73
CA VAL A 94 12.17 -2.79 -8.63
C VAL A 94 12.86 -2.91 -7.29
N LEU A 95 13.02 -4.15 -6.84
CA LEU A 95 13.97 -4.56 -5.81
C LEU A 95 15.28 -4.99 -6.50
N ILE A 96 16.41 -4.58 -5.97
CA ILE A 96 17.74 -5.08 -6.33
C ILE A 96 18.23 -5.98 -5.19
N ARG A 97 18.23 -7.30 -5.42
CA ARG A 97 18.54 -8.30 -4.39
C ARG A 97 19.95 -8.13 -3.81
N ASP A 98 20.92 -7.85 -4.69
CA ASP A 98 22.34 -7.82 -4.32
C ASP A 98 22.74 -6.49 -3.63
N SER A 99 21.85 -5.50 -3.59
CA SER A 99 22.02 -4.27 -2.81
C SER A 99 21.36 -4.44 -1.44
N VAL A 100 22.13 -4.49 -0.37
CA VAL A 100 21.63 -4.82 0.99
C VAL A 100 21.65 -3.59 1.89
N PHE A 101 20.55 -3.38 2.63
CA PHE A 101 20.41 -2.35 3.66
C PHE A 101 19.97 -2.97 4.99
N TYR A 102 20.70 -2.70 6.07
CA TYR A 102 20.34 -3.18 7.40
C TYR A 102 19.47 -2.13 8.11
N HIS A 103 18.23 -2.49 8.40
CA HIS A 103 17.23 -1.59 8.95
C HIS A 103 17.00 -1.88 10.43
N LYS A 104 17.37 -0.93 11.29
CA LYS A 104 16.97 -0.93 12.71
C LYS A 104 15.50 -0.57 12.82
N TYR A 105 14.66 -1.56 12.55
CA TYR A 105 13.22 -1.40 12.44
C TYR A 105 12.52 -1.83 13.72
N GLN A 106 11.58 -1.00 14.18
CA GLN A 106 10.59 -1.40 15.17
C GLN A 106 9.23 -0.99 14.64
N PHE A 107 8.31 -1.95 14.53
CA PHE A 107 6.93 -1.63 14.20
C PHE A 107 6.31 -0.89 15.39
N SER A 108 6.34 0.44 15.33
CA SER A 108 5.79 1.29 16.39
C SER A 108 4.32 0.96 16.62
N ARG A 109 3.95 0.78 17.88
CA ARG A 109 2.57 0.54 18.33
C ARG A 109 1.81 1.85 18.64
N SER A 110 2.23 2.98 18.07
CA SER A 110 1.47 4.22 18.23
C SER A 110 0.08 4.06 17.63
N ILE A 111 -0.96 4.20 18.45
CA ILE A 111 -2.36 4.16 18.03
C ILE A 111 -2.65 5.23 16.94
N GLN A 112 -1.93 6.36 16.97
CA GLN A 112 -2.07 7.45 16.00
C GLN A 112 -1.73 7.00 14.55
N LYS A 113 -0.97 5.92 14.37
CA LYS A 113 -0.65 5.41 13.03
C LYS A 113 -1.89 5.00 12.24
N PHE A 114 -2.91 4.46 12.92
CA PHE A 114 -4.12 3.97 12.27
C PHE A 114 -4.88 5.11 11.58
N TYR A 115 -4.88 6.31 12.17
CA TYR A 115 -5.44 7.49 11.51
C TYR A 115 -4.75 7.78 10.17
N TRP A 116 -3.42 7.85 10.17
CA TRP A 116 -2.65 8.18 8.97
C TRP A 116 -2.77 7.08 7.90
N MET A 117 -2.63 5.81 8.27
CA MET A 117 -2.75 4.68 7.35
C MET A 117 -4.14 4.64 6.69
N GLU A 118 -5.22 4.76 7.45
CA GLU A 118 -6.58 4.68 6.90
C GLU A 118 -6.96 5.92 6.08
N ARG A 119 -6.63 7.12 6.58
CA ARG A 119 -6.85 8.35 5.82
C ARG A 119 -6.11 8.30 4.48
N ASN A 120 -4.86 7.87 4.49
CA ASN A 120 -4.02 7.82 3.29
C ASN A 120 -4.45 6.71 2.33
N ARG A 121 -4.89 5.56 2.86
CA ARG A 121 -5.49 4.48 2.07
C ARG A 121 -6.65 4.98 1.22
N ILE A 122 -7.61 5.68 1.83
CA ILE A 122 -8.76 6.29 1.13
C ILE A 122 -8.27 7.32 0.09
N GLY A 123 -7.31 8.17 0.47
CA GLY A 123 -6.75 9.20 -0.40
C GLY A 123 -6.08 8.63 -1.65
N VAL A 124 -5.25 7.59 -1.50
CA VAL A 124 -4.60 6.89 -2.62
C VAL A 124 -5.64 6.28 -3.55
N MET A 125 -6.61 5.53 -3.01
CA MET A 125 -7.67 4.96 -3.84
C MET A 125 -8.39 6.06 -4.62
N LEU A 126 -8.74 7.17 -3.96
CA LEU A 126 -9.41 8.31 -4.58
C LEU A 126 -8.54 9.00 -5.63
N MET A 127 -7.22 9.01 -5.50
CA MET A 127 -6.34 9.58 -6.51
C MET A 127 -6.25 8.70 -7.76
N TYR A 128 -6.14 7.39 -7.57
CA TYR A 128 -5.70 6.47 -8.63
C TYR A 128 -6.83 5.66 -9.30
N TYR A 129 -7.88 5.23 -8.60
CA TYR A 129 -8.88 4.33 -9.18
C TYR A 129 -9.93 5.08 -10.00
N LYS A 130 -10.30 4.57 -11.19
CA LYS A 130 -11.41 5.15 -11.95
C LYS A 130 -12.76 4.87 -11.25
N ILE A 131 -13.79 5.64 -11.58
CA ILE A 131 -15.12 5.46 -10.97
C ILE A 131 -15.69 4.05 -11.17
N PRO A 132 -15.55 3.40 -12.35
CA PRO A 132 -15.99 2.01 -12.51
C PRO A 132 -15.29 1.03 -11.56
N THR A 133 -14.03 1.28 -11.19
CA THR A 133 -13.31 0.48 -10.19
C THR A 133 -13.93 0.62 -8.81
N PHE A 134 -14.34 1.83 -8.43
CA PHE A 134 -15.07 2.00 -7.17
C PHE A 134 -16.42 1.27 -7.17
N ILE A 135 -17.13 1.26 -8.29
CA ILE A 135 -18.40 0.52 -8.41
C ILE A 135 -18.16 -0.98 -8.22
N VAL A 136 -17.15 -1.54 -8.90
CA VAL A 136 -16.78 -2.94 -8.72
C VAL A 136 -16.41 -3.21 -7.27
N LEU A 137 -15.50 -2.42 -6.70
CA LEU A 137 -14.98 -2.65 -5.35
C LEU A 137 -15.98 -2.33 -4.22
N PHE A 138 -17.10 -1.65 -4.50
CA PHE A 138 -18.01 -1.15 -3.47
C PHE A 138 -18.47 -2.20 -2.45
N PRO A 139 -18.92 -3.42 -2.82
CA PRO A 139 -19.40 -4.40 -1.85
C PRO A 139 -18.31 -4.85 -0.87
N VAL A 140 -17.10 -5.10 -1.38
CA VAL A 140 -15.97 -5.54 -0.55
C VAL A 140 -15.37 -4.39 0.25
N LEU A 141 -15.47 -3.15 -0.24
CA LEU A 141 -15.10 -1.96 0.54
C LEU A 141 -16.02 -1.78 1.73
N VAL A 142 -17.34 -1.93 1.58
CA VAL A 142 -18.29 -1.86 2.70
C VAL A 142 -17.95 -2.93 3.75
N ALA A 143 -17.71 -4.18 3.31
CA ALA A 143 -17.33 -5.26 4.23
C ALA A 143 -16.00 -4.96 4.95
N MET A 144 -15.02 -4.40 4.24
CA MET A 144 -13.73 -4.00 4.82
C MET A 144 -13.90 -2.89 5.86
N GLU A 145 -14.68 -1.85 5.57
CA GLU A 145 -14.94 -0.76 6.53
C GLU A 145 -15.61 -1.28 7.80
N LEU A 146 -16.62 -2.15 7.67
CA LEU A 146 -17.26 -2.79 8.84
C LEU A 146 -16.25 -3.60 9.66
N GLY A 147 -15.39 -4.37 8.98
CA GLY A 147 -14.30 -5.10 9.63
C GLY A 147 -13.35 -4.17 10.39
N LEU A 148 -12.92 -3.07 9.78
CA LEU A 148 -12.05 -2.08 10.41
C LEU A 148 -12.69 -1.43 11.64
N TRP A 149 -13.99 -1.16 11.64
CA TRP A 149 -14.70 -0.69 12.84
C TRP A 149 -14.67 -1.72 13.98
N VAL A 150 -14.88 -3.01 13.66
CA VAL A 150 -14.76 -4.09 14.65
C VAL A 150 -13.32 -4.16 15.18
N PHE A 151 -12.31 -4.11 14.31
CA PHE A 151 -10.90 -4.08 14.74
C PHE A 151 -10.55 -2.83 15.56
N ALA A 152 -11.12 -1.67 15.22
CA ALA A 152 -10.93 -0.43 15.97
C ALA A 152 -11.51 -0.54 17.38
N PHE A 153 -12.68 -1.15 17.50
CA PHE A 153 -13.32 -1.41 18.78
C PHE A 153 -12.51 -2.38 19.62
N LEU A 154 -12.17 -3.55 19.08
CA LEU A 154 -11.41 -4.58 19.78
C LEU A 154 -9.97 -4.14 20.12
N GLY A 155 -9.37 -3.31 19.27
CA GLY A 155 -8.00 -2.81 19.43
C GLY A 155 -7.91 -1.50 20.23
N GLY A 156 -9.02 -0.92 20.68
CA GLY A 156 -9.03 0.30 21.50
C GLY A 156 -8.62 1.58 20.76
N TRP A 157 -8.75 1.64 19.43
CA TRP A 157 -8.35 2.79 18.60
C TRP A 157 -9.53 3.44 17.85
N VAL A 158 -10.76 3.22 18.31
CA VAL A 158 -12.00 3.85 17.79
C VAL A 158 -11.89 5.36 17.64
N SER A 159 -11.23 6.04 18.58
CA SER A 159 -11.05 7.51 18.52
C SER A 159 -10.25 7.94 17.29
N GLU A 160 -9.15 7.24 16.97
CA GLU A 160 -8.36 7.51 15.78
C GLU A 160 -9.11 7.16 14.51
N HIS A 161 -9.86 6.06 14.51
CA HIS A 161 -10.69 5.68 13.36
C HIS A 161 -11.78 6.74 13.08
N LYS A 162 -12.46 7.25 14.12
CA LYS A 162 -13.42 8.36 13.99
C LYS A 162 -12.81 9.61 13.37
N LYS A 163 -11.57 9.96 13.72
CA LYS A 163 -10.87 11.13 13.13
C LYS A 163 -10.70 11.02 11.63
N VAL A 164 -10.56 9.80 11.08
CA VAL A 164 -10.48 9.58 9.62
C VAL A 164 -11.76 10.08 8.95
N TYR A 165 -12.93 9.70 9.45
CA TYR A 165 -14.21 10.15 8.88
C TYR A 165 -14.44 11.64 9.11
N LEU A 166 -14.11 12.17 10.29
CA LEU A 166 -14.17 13.62 10.53
C LEU A 166 -13.29 14.41 9.57
N TYR A 167 -12.13 13.87 9.18
CA TYR A 167 -11.28 14.44 8.14
C TYR A 167 -12.02 14.43 6.79
N TRP A 168 -12.57 13.29 6.37
CA TRP A 168 -13.27 13.16 5.09
C TRP A 168 -14.64 13.83 5.05
N MET A 169 -15.23 14.25 6.16
CA MET A 169 -16.46 15.06 6.17
C MET A 169 -16.21 16.53 5.77
N LYS A 170 -14.97 17.01 5.83
CA LYS A 170 -14.63 18.41 5.52
C LYS A 170 -14.50 18.63 4.02
N LYS A 171 -15.17 19.66 3.51
CA LYS A 171 -15.18 20.03 2.08
C LYS A 171 -13.79 20.39 1.56
N GLU A 172 -12.95 20.98 2.41
CA GLU A 172 -11.59 21.41 2.09
C GLU A 172 -10.71 20.19 1.76
N ASN A 173 -10.87 19.10 2.51
CA ASN A 173 -10.15 17.86 2.28
C ASN A 173 -10.60 17.20 0.97
N TRP A 174 -11.91 17.17 0.68
CA TRP A 174 -12.37 16.72 -0.63
C TRP A 174 -11.79 17.53 -1.78
N LYS A 175 -11.78 18.87 -1.67
CA LYS A 175 -11.16 19.73 -2.68
C LYS A 175 -9.69 19.41 -2.88
N LEU A 176 -8.94 19.18 -1.80
CA LEU A 176 -7.54 18.79 -1.85
C LEU A 176 -7.34 17.49 -2.64
N TRP A 177 -7.98 16.41 -2.21
CA TRP A 177 -7.77 15.09 -2.81
C TRP A 177 -8.34 14.96 -4.22
N LEU A 178 -9.47 15.60 -4.52
CA LEU A 178 -10.00 15.67 -5.89
C LEU A 178 -9.11 16.51 -6.81
N GLY A 179 -8.46 17.55 -6.28
CA GLY A 179 -7.43 18.29 -7.01
C GLY A 179 -6.25 17.40 -7.40
N LYS A 180 -5.78 16.56 -6.47
CA LYS A 180 -4.74 15.56 -6.72
C LYS A 180 -5.18 14.50 -7.72
N ARG A 181 -6.38 13.94 -7.56
CA ARG A 181 -7.00 13.02 -8.51
C ARG A 181 -7.00 13.60 -9.91
N LYS A 182 -7.44 14.85 -10.09
CA LYS A 182 -7.46 15.50 -11.40
C LYS A 182 -6.08 15.54 -12.06
N LYS A 183 -5.02 15.83 -11.29
CA LYS A 183 -3.63 15.82 -11.79
C LYS A 183 -3.19 14.40 -12.19
N ILE A 184 -3.38 13.43 -11.30
CA ILE A 184 -3.00 12.02 -11.54
C ILE A 184 -3.74 11.46 -12.76
N GLN A 185 -5.06 11.60 -12.81
CA GLN A 185 -5.85 11.07 -13.93
C GLN A 185 -5.53 11.75 -15.27
N LYS A 186 -5.11 13.02 -15.26
CA LYS A 186 -4.68 13.73 -16.48
C LYS A 186 -3.35 13.22 -17.04
N MET A 187 -2.39 12.91 -16.17
CA MET A 187 -1.04 12.50 -16.60
C MET A 187 -0.92 10.98 -16.84
N ARG A 188 -1.81 10.20 -16.23
CA ARG A 188 -1.80 8.75 -16.27
C ARG A 188 -1.91 8.21 -17.69
N THR A 189 -1.09 7.21 -18.00
CA THR A 189 -1.06 6.53 -19.31
C THR A 189 -1.43 5.04 -19.22
N VAL A 190 -1.55 4.47 -18.02
CA VAL A 190 -1.87 3.05 -17.81
C VAL A 190 -3.32 2.84 -17.37
N SER A 191 -3.87 1.65 -17.63
CA SER A 191 -5.19 1.21 -17.16
C SER A 191 -5.21 0.90 -15.65
N ASP A 192 -6.39 0.83 -15.02
CA ASP A 192 -6.56 0.25 -13.67
C ASP A 192 -6.15 -1.22 -13.69
N ARG A 193 -6.38 -1.95 -14.79
CA ARG A 193 -5.87 -3.32 -14.96
C ARG A 193 -4.36 -3.40 -14.78
N MET A 194 -3.60 -2.52 -15.44
CA MET A 194 -2.13 -2.50 -15.32
C MET A 194 -1.68 -2.04 -13.93
N LEU A 195 -2.39 -1.07 -13.34
CA LEU A 195 -2.06 -0.59 -12.00
C LEU A 195 -2.26 -1.70 -10.94
N LEU A 196 -3.33 -2.49 -11.08
CA LEU A 196 -3.70 -3.58 -10.18
C LEU A 196 -3.12 -4.95 -10.57
N GLN A 197 -2.38 -5.04 -11.67
CA GLN A 197 -1.89 -6.31 -12.22
C GLN A 197 -1.07 -7.12 -11.21
N ASN A 198 -0.25 -6.42 -10.43
CA ASN A 198 0.63 -7.01 -9.43
C ASN A 198 0.10 -6.79 -8.00
N ALA A 199 -1.12 -6.27 -7.85
CA ALA A 199 -1.68 -6.06 -6.52
C ALA A 199 -1.92 -7.41 -5.84
N VAL A 200 -1.63 -7.49 -4.55
CA VAL A 200 -1.89 -8.69 -3.74
C VAL A 200 -3.37 -8.75 -3.36
N SER A 201 -3.86 -9.96 -3.15
CA SER A 201 -5.28 -10.19 -2.90
C SER A 201 -5.63 -10.23 -1.42
N GLY A 202 -4.75 -10.78 -0.58
CA GLY A 202 -4.91 -10.79 0.88
C GLY A 202 -4.21 -9.63 1.56
N ILE A 203 -4.47 -9.48 2.85
CA ILE A 203 -3.75 -8.61 3.77
C ILE A 203 -2.99 -9.53 4.72
N HIS A 204 -1.67 -9.60 4.53
CA HIS A 204 -0.81 -10.51 5.29
C HIS A 204 0.11 -9.69 6.19
N PHE A 205 -0.19 -9.69 7.49
CA PHE A 205 0.70 -9.10 8.47
C PHE A 205 1.43 -10.21 9.21
N GLN A 206 2.76 -10.20 9.14
CA GLN A 206 3.60 -11.17 9.87
C GLN A 206 3.93 -10.71 11.30
N ASP A 207 3.37 -9.57 11.74
CA ASP A 207 3.46 -9.12 13.13
C ASP A 207 2.33 -9.76 13.95
N ALA A 208 2.70 -10.54 14.96
CA ALA A 208 1.77 -11.27 15.84
C ALA A 208 0.73 -10.37 16.55
N SER A 209 0.96 -9.06 16.65
CA SER A 209 -0.02 -8.13 17.23
C SER A 209 -1.23 -7.86 16.34
N VAL A 210 -1.07 -7.99 15.02
CA VAL A 210 -2.10 -7.78 14.01
C VAL A 210 -2.48 -9.06 13.27
N ASP A 211 -1.67 -10.10 13.40
CA ASP A 211 -2.01 -11.43 12.90
C ASP A 211 -3.18 -12.04 13.70
N LYS A 212 -4.30 -12.25 13.01
CA LYS A 212 -5.54 -12.75 13.61
C LYS A 212 -6.08 -13.91 12.78
N PRO A 213 -6.42 -15.06 13.40
CA PRO A 213 -6.93 -16.23 12.68
C PRO A 213 -8.12 -15.91 11.77
N ILE A 214 -9.05 -15.04 12.20
CA ILE A 214 -10.19 -14.65 11.39
C ILE A 214 -9.80 -13.91 10.10
N VAL A 215 -8.72 -13.11 10.13
CA VAL A 215 -8.21 -12.44 8.92
C VAL A 215 -7.60 -13.49 8.00
N ASN A 216 -6.80 -14.42 8.52
CA ASN A 216 -6.11 -15.40 7.68
C ASN A 216 -7.01 -16.49 7.10
N TYR A 217 -7.97 -16.99 7.88
CA TYR A 217 -8.78 -18.14 7.50
C TYR A 217 -10.14 -17.76 6.92
N VAL A 218 -10.59 -16.51 7.08
CA VAL A 218 -11.88 -16.05 6.54
C VAL A 218 -11.70 -14.81 5.66
N GLY A 219 -11.11 -13.74 6.20
CA GLY A 219 -10.96 -12.48 5.48
C GLY A 219 -10.14 -12.63 4.18
N ASN A 220 -8.92 -13.13 4.29
CA ASN A 220 -7.98 -13.29 3.18
C ASN A 220 -8.51 -14.24 2.10
N PRO A 221 -9.10 -15.42 2.40
CA PRO A 221 -9.75 -16.25 1.39
C PRO A 221 -10.89 -15.54 0.65
N VAL A 222 -11.74 -14.79 1.35
CA VAL A 222 -12.83 -14.03 0.72
C VAL A 222 -12.29 -12.92 -0.18
N LEU A 223 -11.28 -12.16 0.29
CA LEU A 223 -10.61 -11.13 -0.51
C LEU A 223 -9.90 -11.72 -1.72
N ALA A 224 -9.24 -12.88 -1.55
CA ALA A 224 -8.59 -13.60 -2.63
C ALA A 224 -9.58 -14.06 -3.70
N LEU A 225 -10.67 -14.70 -3.28
CA LEU A 225 -11.72 -15.14 -4.19
C LEU A 225 -12.30 -13.94 -4.96
N TYR A 226 -12.60 -12.84 -4.27
CA TYR A 226 -13.11 -11.63 -4.91
C TYR A 226 -12.12 -11.04 -5.93
N TYR A 227 -10.83 -11.00 -5.58
CA TYR A 227 -9.81 -10.49 -6.48
C TYR A 227 -9.73 -11.31 -7.77
N TRP A 228 -9.62 -12.63 -7.65
CA TRP A 228 -9.45 -13.51 -8.81
C TRP A 228 -10.72 -13.67 -9.64
N ALA A 229 -11.89 -13.74 -9.00
CA ALA A 229 -13.17 -13.96 -9.69
C ALA A 229 -13.80 -12.67 -10.23
N ILE A 230 -13.52 -11.51 -9.63
CA ILE A 230 -14.19 -10.23 -9.99
C ILE A 230 -13.17 -9.21 -10.47
N VAL A 231 -12.21 -8.82 -9.63
CA VAL A 231 -11.29 -7.71 -9.95
C VAL A 231 -10.49 -7.99 -11.22
N ARG A 232 -9.89 -9.18 -11.32
CA ARG A 232 -9.06 -9.59 -12.47
C ARG A 232 -9.84 -9.78 -13.77
N LEU A 233 -11.13 -10.07 -13.70
CA LEU A 233 -11.98 -10.33 -14.86
C LEU A 233 -12.70 -9.06 -15.35
N ILE A 234 -13.18 -8.23 -14.44
CA ILE A 234 -14.02 -7.07 -14.78
C ILE A 234 -13.19 -5.81 -15.02
N ILE A 235 -12.12 -5.58 -14.24
CA ILE A 235 -11.33 -4.34 -14.36
C ILE A 235 -10.34 -4.48 -15.51
N TRP A 236 -10.71 -3.93 -16.68
CA TRP A 236 -9.87 -3.91 -17.88
C TRP A 236 -9.46 -2.51 -18.35
N TRP A 237 -10.22 -1.48 -17.96
CA TRP A 237 -9.99 -0.06 -18.27
C TRP A 237 -8.83 0.53 -17.47
#